data_AF-A0A8S3QDT5-F1
#
_entry.id   AF-A0A8S3QDT5-F1
#
_cell.length_a   1.000
_cell.length_b   1.000
_cell.length_c   1.000
_cell.angle_alpha   90.00
_cell.angle_beta   90.00
_cell.angle_gamma   90.00
#
_symmetry.space_group_name_H-M   'P 1'
#
loop_
_entity.id
_entity.type
_entity.pdbx_description
1 polymer ?
#
loop_
_entity_poly.entity_id
_entity_poly.type
_entity_poly.pdbx_seq_one_letter_code
_entity_poly.pdbx_strand_id
1 'polypeptide(L)'
;MEDFYEIYNKKLLTPQKFLDFLSVVTWPLKAPVPGWSGVMQMVHEGEHPEKSGIVFLPMIDMNASDVSCIYSTMTFICSQARHYKVTPVLTFDQPLYWKAYTIIANEPQGSALKSVVLRLGPFHMEMSFLRCIGHVMKGFGLQEVLEIIYAPNAVTHMLSGKAVARATRGHMLEKSDDDDDDDHDDHDENDYAIDNNDDVDEVANKENRKQALINSTELYDRLLYGELSVEEVCEDPIVAETYTIFEKQMTAFENNRTARLWIQYSQMLEILRTFIKAERTGNWDLHLQSVYNMLPYFAAAGHNLYAKSAYVYLMTMHHLPAEHPEIFAAFQGGHHVLRRSDRYWAGLSTDLTIEQVLMRSIKTSGGMTRGRGMGETNELNG
;
A
#
# COMPACT_ATOMS: atom_id res chain seq x y z
N MET A 1 12.82 15.60 18.42
CA MET A 1 13.44 15.03 17.21
C MET A 1 13.94 13.61 17.49
N GLU A 2 14.54 13.34 18.66
CA GLU A 2 14.83 11.98 19.15
C GLU A 2 13.56 11.11 19.28
N ASP A 3 12.47 11.65 19.82
CA ASP A 3 11.19 10.92 20.02
C ASP A 3 10.54 10.41 18.72
N PHE A 4 10.53 11.24 17.66
CA PHE A 4 9.95 10.86 16.36
C PHE A 4 10.75 9.75 15.65
N TYR A 5 12.08 9.76 15.76
CA TYR A 5 12.92 8.71 15.19
C TYR A 5 12.79 7.41 15.99
N GLU A 6 12.72 7.44 17.32
CA GLU A 6 12.60 6.22 18.14
C GLU A 6 11.25 5.50 17.97
N ILE A 7 10.16 6.23 17.76
CA ILE A 7 8.82 5.65 17.54
C ILE A 7 8.77 4.84 16.24
N TYR A 8 9.34 5.37 15.15
CA TYR A 8 9.24 4.75 13.82
C TYR A 8 10.50 3.95 13.40
N ASN A 9 11.62 4.00 14.15
CA ASN A 9 12.79 3.14 13.90
C ASN A 9 12.73 1.79 14.60
N LYS A 10 11.67 1.47 15.36
CA LYS A 10 11.52 0.08 15.80
C LYS A 10 11.38 -0.76 14.53
N LYS A 11 12.43 -1.52 14.22
CA LYS A 11 12.35 -2.71 13.36
C LYS A 11 11.40 -3.67 14.07
N LEU A 12 10.10 -3.39 14.03
CA LEU A 12 9.10 -4.33 14.44
C LEU A 12 9.23 -5.45 13.40
N LEU A 13 9.82 -6.56 13.83
CA LEU A 13 9.45 -7.88 13.34
C LEU A 13 8.01 -8.07 13.81
N THR A 14 7.06 -7.47 13.07
CA THR A 14 5.66 -7.74 13.31
C THR A 14 5.37 -9.14 12.78
N PRO A 15 4.44 -9.90 13.39
CA PRO A 15 3.92 -11.14 12.81
C PRO A 15 3.62 -11.02 11.30
N GLN A 16 3.12 -9.85 10.88
CA GLN A 16 2.84 -9.55 9.48
C GLN A 16 4.04 -9.64 8.53
N LYS A 17 5.27 -9.33 8.99
CA LYS A 17 6.49 -9.47 8.16
C LYS A 17 6.83 -10.94 7.93
N PHE A 18 6.62 -11.77 8.93
CA PHE A 18 6.84 -13.21 8.81
C PHE A 18 5.85 -13.86 7.86
N LEU A 19 4.59 -13.44 7.90
CA LEU A 19 3.58 -13.89 6.95
C LEU A 19 3.91 -13.50 5.50
N ASP A 20 4.39 -12.28 5.27
CA ASP A 20 4.87 -11.87 3.94
C ASP A 20 6.08 -12.67 3.51
N PHE A 21 7.04 -12.85 4.41
CA PHE A 21 8.24 -13.63 4.15
C PHE A 21 7.89 -15.07 3.76
N LEU A 22 7.04 -15.74 4.54
CA LEU A 22 6.56 -17.09 4.25
C LEU A 22 5.90 -17.14 2.88
N SER A 23 4.98 -16.23 2.58
CA SER A 23 4.32 -16.18 1.28
C SER A 23 5.32 -16.03 0.12
N VAL A 24 6.38 -15.22 0.29
CA VAL A 24 7.41 -15.02 -0.74
C VAL A 24 8.29 -16.25 -0.93
N VAL A 25 8.67 -16.96 0.14
CA VAL A 25 9.56 -18.13 0.04
C VAL A 25 8.83 -19.41 -0.35
N THR A 26 7.54 -19.54 -0.06
CA THR A 26 6.74 -20.72 -0.41
C THR A 26 6.14 -20.63 -1.81
N TRP A 27 5.81 -19.43 -2.29
CA TRP A 27 5.19 -19.24 -3.61
C TRP A 27 5.95 -19.90 -4.78
N PRO A 28 7.30 -19.81 -4.89
CA PRO A 28 8.03 -20.47 -5.96
C PRO A 28 8.03 -22.01 -5.87
N LEU A 29 7.71 -22.57 -4.71
CA LEU A 29 7.85 -24.00 -4.41
C LEU A 29 6.57 -24.79 -4.66
N LYS A 30 5.43 -24.11 -4.86
CA LYS A 30 4.11 -24.76 -4.90
C LYS A 30 3.16 -24.08 -5.88
N ALA A 31 2.43 -24.90 -6.64
CA ALA A 31 1.28 -24.48 -7.42
C ALA A 31 0.19 -25.58 -7.35
N PRO A 32 -1.11 -25.23 -7.19
CA PRO A 32 -1.66 -23.88 -7.04
C PRO A 32 -1.49 -23.32 -5.61
N VAL A 33 -1.24 -22.03 -5.49
CA VAL A 33 -1.27 -21.26 -4.24
C VAL A 33 -2.03 -19.95 -4.46
N PRO A 34 -2.84 -19.46 -3.49
CA PRO A 34 -3.49 -18.17 -3.62
C PRO A 34 -2.45 -17.05 -3.79
N GLY A 35 -2.77 -16.04 -4.60
CA GLY A 35 -1.97 -14.81 -4.66
C GLY A 35 -1.90 -14.10 -3.30
N TRP A 36 -0.91 -13.21 -3.12
CA TRP A 36 -0.67 -12.54 -1.84
C TRP A 36 -1.93 -11.86 -1.26
N SER A 37 -2.70 -11.13 -2.06
CA SER A 37 -3.96 -10.54 -1.58
C SER A 37 -5.02 -11.59 -1.20
N GLY A 38 -5.00 -12.78 -1.82
CA GLY A 38 -5.89 -13.89 -1.48
C GLY A 38 -5.54 -14.47 -0.10
N VAL A 39 -4.24 -14.71 0.12
CA VAL A 39 -3.70 -15.15 1.43
C VAL A 39 -4.07 -14.16 2.51
N MET A 40 -3.80 -12.87 2.29
CA MET A 40 -4.11 -11.82 3.26
C MET A 40 -5.61 -11.74 3.58
N GLN A 41 -6.49 -12.00 2.60
CA GLN A 41 -7.92 -12.06 2.85
C GLN A 41 -8.33 -13.30 3.67
N MET A 42 -7.66 -14.44 3.49
CA MET A 42 -7.97 -15.68 4.20
C MET A 42 -7.50 -15.65 5.66
N VAL A 43 -6.34 -15.07 5.92
CA VAL A 43 -5.69 -15.17 7.24
C VAL A 43 -5.96 -13.97 8.15
N HIS A 44 -6.44 -12.85 7.61
CA HIS A 44 -6.82 -11.70 8.40
C HIS A 44 -8.31 -11.68 8.70
N GLU A 45 -8.61 -11.92 9.97
CA GLU A 45 -9.94 -11.83 10.56
C GLU A 45 -9.91 -10.87 11.76
N GLY A 46 -11.08 -10.39 12.18
CA GLY A 46 -11.19 -9.56 13.36
C GLY A 46 -12.29 -8.51 13.25
N GLU A 47 -12.44 -7.73 14.31
CA GLU A 47 -13.36 -6.59 14.32
C GLU A 47 -12.86 -5.50 13.37
N HIS A 48 -13.78 -4.91 12.65
CA HIS A 48 -13.51 -3.78 11.76
C HIS A 48 -14.73 -2.86 11.71
N PRO A 49 -14.57 -1.59 11.29
CA PRO A 49 -15.70 -0.72 11.04
C PRO A 49 -16.69 -1.31 10.05
N GLU A 50 -17.96 -0.95 10.20
CA GLU A 50 -19.02 -1.30 9.27
C GLU A 50 -18.79 -0.67 7.87
N LYS A 51 -19.67 -1.02 6.93
CA LYS A 51 -19.67 -0.43 5.59
C LYS A 51 -19.81 1.09 5.67
N SER A 52 -19.00 1.78 4.86
CA SER A 52 -19.00 3.24 4.81
C SER A 52 -20.17 3.77 3.97
N GLY A 53 -20.84 4.80 4.47
CA GLY A 53 -21.76 5.62 3.68
C GLY A 53 -20.98 6.56 2.76
N ILE A 54 -21.33 6.57 1.47
CA ILE A 54 -20.71 7.45 0.47
C ILE A 54 -21.79 8.31 -0.16
N VAL A 55 -21.64 9.63 -0.03
CA VAL A 55 -22.58 10.62 -0.59
C VAL A 55 -21.80 11.61 -1.44
N PHE A 56 -22.27 11.83 -2.67
CA PHE A 56 -21.74 12.87 -3.54
C PHE A 56 -22.35 14.22 -3.16
N LEU A 57 -21.49 15.19 -2.89
CA LEU A 57 -21.89 16.58 -2.78
C LEU A 57 -22.00 17.21 -4.16
N PRO A 58 -22.76 18.32 -4.31
CA PRO A 58 -22.87 19.04 -5.57
C PRO A 58 -21.50 19.39 -6.16
N MET A 59 -21.36 19.22 -7.48
CA MET A 59 -20.14 19.55 -8.20
C MET A 59 -19.86 21.05 -8.13
N ILE A 60 -18.61 21.40 -7.83
CA ILE A 60 -18.14 22.78 -7.81
C ILE A 60 -17.58 23.11 -9.20
N ASP A 61 -18.23 24.01 -9.93
CA ASP A 61 -17.80 24.47 -11.25
C ASP A 61 -16.71 25.56 -11.14
N MET A 62 -15.59 25.19 -10.52
CA MET A 62 -14.40 26.04 -10.37
C MET A 62 -13.14 25.19 -10.55
N ASN A 63 -12.03 25.85 -10.87
CA ASN A 63 -10.74 25.18 -10.92
C ASN A 63 -10.33 24.71 -9.51
N ALA A 64 -10.20 23.39 -9.31
CA ALA A 64 -9.82 22.81 -8.03
C ALA A 64 -8.45 23.29 -7.51
N SER A 65 -7.55 23.74 -8.40
CA SER A 65 -6.26 24.31 -8.04
C SER A 65 -6.32 25.79 -7.63
N ASP A 66 -7.45 26.46 -7.78
CA ASP A 66 -7.62 27.83 -7.30
C ASP A 66 -7.71 27.86 -5.77
N VAL A 67 -6.91 28.71 -5.14
CA VAL A 67 -6.87 28.88 -3.68
C VAL A 67 -8.24 29.34 -3.16
N SER A 68 -8.96 30.18 -3.91
CA SER A 68 -10.30 30.62 -3.54
C SER A 68 -11.31 29.48 -3.57
N CYS A 69 -11.20 28.56 -4.54
CA CYS A 69 -12.02 27.36 -4.60
C CYS A 69 -11.76 26.46 -3.39
N ILE A 70 -10.49 26.18 -3.08
CA ILE A 70 -10.11 25.35 -1.92
C ILE A 70 -10.63 25.97 -0.63
N TYR A 71 -10.38 27.27 -0.41
CA TYR A 71 -10.79 27.99 0.79
C TYR A 71 -12.31 27.98 1.01
N SER A 72 -13.07 28.32 -0.03
CA SER A 72 -14.54 28.36 0.04
C SER A 72 -15.13 26.97 0.28
N THR A 73 -14.58 25.94 -0.36
CA THR A 73 -14.98 24.54 -0.15
C THR A 73 -14.73 24.09 1.28
N MET A 74 -13.53 24.34 1.82
CA MET A 74 -13.20 23.98 3.21
C MET A 74 -14.09 24.72 4.20
N THR A 75 -14.37 26.00 3.96
CA THR A 75 -15.26 26.82 4.80
C THR A 75 -16.68 26.28 4.78
N PHE A 76 -17.19 25.90 3.60
CA PHE A 76 -18.48 25.25 3.46
C PHE A 76 -18.52 23.94 4.27
N ILE A 77 -17.51 23.08 4.14
CA ILE A 77 -17.46 21.82 4.89
C ILE A 77 -17.43 22.07 6.40
N CYS A 78 -16.65 23.04 6.89
CA CYS A 78 -16.66 23.43 8.31
C CYS A 78 -18.03 23.90 8.77
N SER A 79 -18.79 24.63 7.93
CA SER A 79 -20.15 25.05 8.27
C SER A 79 -21.08 23.84 8.45
N GLN A 80 -21.02 22.87 7.54
CA GLN A 80 -21.81 21.64 7.62
C GLN A 80 -21.39 20.79 8.84
N ALA A 81 -20.08 20.61 9.04
CA ALA A 81 -19.54 19.84 10.15
C ALA A 81 -19.98 20.39 11.52
N ARG A 82 -20.07 21.71 11.66
CA ARG A 82 -20.63 22.37 12.86
C ARG A 82 -22.10 22.02 13.10
N HIS A 83 -22.93 21.93 12.06
CA HIS A 83 -24.34 21.54 12.20
C HIS A 83 -24.48 20.12 12.76
N TYR A 84 -23.60 19.20 12.32
CA TYR A 84 -23.57 17.82 12.80
C TYR A 84 -22.68 17.59 14.03
N LYS A 85 -22.01 18.63 14.53
CA LYS A 85 -21.07 18.59 15.67
C LYS A 85 -19.95 17.56 15.47
N VAL A 86 -19.41 17.50 14.25
CA VAL A 86 -18.30 16.61 13.88
C VAL A 86 -17.07 17.41 13.47
N THR A 87 -15.89 16.82 13.67
CA THR A 87 -14.62 17.35 13.18
C THR A 87 -14.38 16.81 11.76
N PRO A 88 -14.29 17.66 10.71
CA PRO A 88 -14.14 17.17 9.35
C PRO A 88 -12.69 16.73 9.08
N VAL A 89 -12.56 15.57 8.43
CA VAL A 89 -11.30 15.05 7.88
C VAL A 89 -11.32 15.22 6.37
N LEU A 90 -10.36 15.95 5.81
CA LEU A 90 -10.29 16.23 4.37
C LEU A 90 -9.08 15.55 3.75
N THR A 91 -9.30 14.69 2.77
CA THR A 91 -8.23 14.06 1.98
C THR A 91 -7.99 14.84 0.69
N PHE A 92 -6.73 15.13 0.38
CA PHE A 92 -6.32 15.78 -0.86
C PHE A 92 -5.16 15.05 -1.53
N ASP A 93 -5.07 15.13 -2.86
CA ASP A 93 -3.84 14.79 -3.57
C ASP A 93 -2.68 15.73 -3.14
N GLN A 94 -1.45 15.41 -3.51
CA GLN A 94 -0.28 16.13 -2.99
C GLN A 94 -0.30 17.65 -3.30
N PRO A 95 -0.61 18.11 -4.52
CA PRO A 95 -0.66 19.54 -4.82
C PRO A 95 -1.73 20.29 -4.03
N LEU A 96 -2.95 19.74 -3.91
CA LEU A 96 -4.03 20.38 -3.18
C LEU A 96 -3.82 20.31 -1.68
N TYR A 97 -3.27 19.21 -1.17
CA TYR A 97 -2.89 19.06 0.24
C TYR A 97 -1.96 20.19 0.68
N TRP A 98 -0.93 20.50 -0.12
CA TRP A 98 0.01 21.57 0.22
C TRP A 98 -0.67 22.94 0.29
N LYS A 99 -1.60 23.23 -0.64
CA LYS A 99 -2.38 24.47 -0.65
C LYS A 99 -3.31 24.55 0.56
N ALA A 100 -4.07 23.50 0.83
CA ALA A 100 -4.96 23.39 1.98
C ALA A 100 -4.21 23.54 3.31
N TYR A 101 -3.06 22.87 3.44
CA TYR A 101 -2.18 23.01 4.61
C TYR A 101 -1.73 24.46 4.81
N THR A 102 -1.29 25.12 3.73
CA THR A 102 -0.87 26.52 3.78
C THR A 102 -2.00 27.45 4.19
N ILE A 103 -3.23 27.21 3.69
CA ILE A 103 -4.42 27.94 4.10
C ILE A 103 -4.62 27.80 5.61
N ILE A 104 -4.74 26.57 6.12
CA ILE A 104 -4.97 26.32 7.56
C ILE A 104 -3.84 26.91 8.41
N ALA A 105 -2.58 26.78 7.99
CA ALA A 105 -1.44 27.32 8.72
C ALA A 105 -1.53 28.83 8.94
N ASN A 106 -2.03 29.58 7.94
CA ASN A 106 -2.14 31.04 7.97
C ASN A 106 -3.46 31.57 8.57
N GLU A 107 -4.40 30.69 8.91
CA GLU A 107 -5.66 31.11 9.52
C GLU A 107 -5.48 31.62 10.96
N PRO A 108 -6.31 32.59 11.41
CA PRO A 108 -6.30 33.06 12.80
C PRO A 108 -6.60 31.95 13.80
N GLN A 109 -6.02 32.07 15.01
CA GLN A 109 -6.34 31.18 16.11
C GLN A 109 -7.83 31.29 16.46
N GLY A 110 -8.54 30.17 16.46
CA GLY A 110 -10.01 30.12 16.64
C GLY A 110 -10.83 30.08 15.34
N SER A 111 -10.19 30.15 14.16
CA SER A 111 -10.88 29.90 12.89
C SER A 111 -11.48 28.48 12.83
N ALA A 112 -12.61 28.34 12.13
CA ALA A 112 -13.22 27.05 11.83
C ALA A 112 -12.27 26.09 11.11
N LEU A 113 -11.37 26.66 10.31
CA LEU A 113 -10.44 25.90 9.49
C LEU A 113 -9.31 25.29 10.31
N LYS A 114 -9.00 25.86 11.48
CA LYS A 114 -7.98 25.30 12.40
C LYS A 114 -8.41 23.98 13.02
N SER A 115 -9.71 23.68 13.06
CA SER A 115 -10.20 22.39 13.56
C SER A 115 -10.28 21.32 12.48
N VAL A 116 -9.88 21.60 11.24
CA VAL A 116 -9.92 20.61 10.15
C VAL A 116 -8.69 19.70 10.22
N VAL A 117 -8.91 18.39 10.13
CA VAL A 117 -7.82 17.43 9.98
C VAL A 117 -7.56 17.18 8.49
N LEU A 118 -6.36 17.50 8.02
CA LEU A 118 -5.97 17.22 6.63
C LEU A 118 -5.28 15.85 6.51
N ARG A 119 -5.63 15.10 5.47
CA ARG A 119 -4.97 13.86 5.08
C ARG A 119 -4.38 13.96 3.68
N LEU A 120 -3.16 13.43 3.54
CA LEU A 120 -2.53 13.24 2.24
C LEU A 120 -3.12 11.98 1.58
N GLY A 121 -3.51 12.09 0.31
CA GLY A 121 -4.17 11.04 -0.46
C GLY A 121 -3.38 9.73 -0.49
N PRO A 122 -3.86 8.65 0.18
CA PRO A 122 -3.10 7.41 0.28
C PRO A 122 -2.91 6.71 -1.08
N PHE A 123 -3.91 6.74 -1.96
CA PHE A 123 -3.76 6.12 -3.29
C PHE A 123 -2.73 6.84 -4.15
N HIS A 124 -2.75 8.16 -4.14
CA HIS A 124 -1.74 8.94 -4.86
C HIS A 124 -0.34 8.81 -4.24
N MET A 125 -0.25 8.47 -2.95
CA MET A 125 1.00 8.13 -2.30
C MET A 125 1.53 6.78 -2.77
N GLU A 126 0.68 5.76 -2.87
CA GLU A 126 0.99 4.45 -3.46
C GLU A 126 1.51 4.59 -4.90
N MET A 127 0.78 5.34 -5.75
CA MET A 127 1.21 5.68 -7.12
C MET A 127 2.62 6.28 -7.13
N SER A 128 2.86 7.24 -6.24
CA SER A 128 4.12 7.97 -6.18
C SER A 128 5.26 7.06 -5.72
N PHE A 129 4.98 6.13 -4.81
CA PHE A 129 5.97 5.18 -4.32
C PHE A 129 6.30 4.11 -5.36
N LEU A 130 5.31 3.60 -6.09
CA LEU A 130 5.53 2.75 -7.27
C LEU A 130 6.40 3.44 -8.32
N ARG A 131 6.18 4.73 -8.55
CA ARG A 131 7.05 5.51 -9.44
C ARG A 131 8.48 5.65 -8.90
N CYS A 132 8.66 5.72 -7.58
CA CYS A 132 10.00 5.69 -6.98
C CYS A 132 10.69 4.34 -7.22
N ILE A 133 9.96 3.22 -7.11
CA ILE A 133 10.46 1.87 -7.43
C ILE A 133 10.96 1.85 -8.88
N GLY A 134 10.12 2.26 -9.83
CA GLY A 134 10.50 2.30 -11.25
C GLY A 134 11.67 3.23 -11.55
N HIS A 135 11.78 4.36 -10.83
CA HIS A 135 12.91 5.27 -10.97
C HIS A 135 14.22 4.66 -10.46
N VAL A 136 14.21 4.08 -9.26
CA VAL A 136 15.39 3.45 -8.65
C VAL A 136 15.89 2.27 -9.48
N MET A 137 14.98 1.49 -10.05
CA MET A 137 15.30 0.28 -10.81
C MET A 137 15.49 0.52 -12.31
N LYS A 138 15.43 1.77 -12.76
CA LYS A 138 15.55 2.10 -14.18
C LYS A 138 16.90 1.65 -14.75
N GLY A 139 16.86 0.81 -15.78
CA GLY A 139 18.05 0.30 -16.46
C GLY A 139 18.77 -0.85 -15.74
N PHE A 140 18.12 -1.46 -14.75
CA PHE A 140 18.71 -2.55 -13.95
C PHE A 140 17.97 -3.89 -14.10
N GLY A 141 17.25 -4.10 -15.20
CA GLY A 141 16.63 -5.39 -15.53
C GLY A 141 15.19 -5.56 -15.06
N LEU A 142 14.65 -4.68 -14.20
CA LEU A 142 13.29 -4.82 -13.68
C LEU A 142 12.23 -4.70 -14.79
N GLN A 143 12.45 -3.81 -15.75
CA GLN A 143 11.54 -3.65 -16.87
C GLN A 143 11.51 -4.93 -17.71
N GLU A 144 12.67 -5.44 -18.05
CA GLU A 144 12.86 -6.67 -18.83
C GLU A 144 12.23 -7.88 -18.13
N VAL A 145 12.39 -7.99 -16.80
CA VAL A 145 11.76 -9.06 -16.00
C VAL A 145 10.23 -8.97 -16.04
N LEU A 146 9.66 -7.76 -15.88
CA LEU A 146 8.21 -7.58 -15.95
C LEU A 146 7.67 -7.80 -17.37
N GLU A 147 8.45 -7.51 -18.40
CA GLU A 147 8.09 -7.70 -19.81
C GLU A 147 8.02 -9.17 -20.24
N ILE A 148 8.52 -10.10 -19.40
CA ILE A 148 8.31 -11.55 -19.60
C ILE A 148 6.83 -11.92 -19.46
N ILE A 149 6.10 -11.21 -18.58
CA ILE A 149 4.70 -11.51 -18.23
C ILE A 149 3.74 -10.49 -18.82
N TYR A 150 4.15 -9.21 -18.86
CA TYR A 150 3.28 -8.11 -19.25
C TYR A 150 3.76 -7.42 -20.53
N ALA A 151 2.84 -6.97 -21.37
CA ALA A 151 3.21 -6.21 -22.57
C ALA A 151 4.04 -4.94 -22.24
N PRO A 152 5.02 -4.55 -23.08
CA PRO A 152 5.92 -3.40 -22.81
C PRO A 152 5.22 -2.08 -22.47
N ASN A 153 4.10 -1.80 -23.14
CA ASN A 153 3.29 -0.61 -22.85
C ASN A 153 2.66 -0.68 -21.44
N ALA A 154 2.24 -1.86 -21.01
CA ALA A 154 1.71 -2.07 -19.66
C ALA A 154 2.81 -1.85 -18.61
N VAL A 155 4.00 -2.43 -18.81
CA VAL A 155 5.15 -2.27 -17.91
C VAL A 155 5.57 -0.81 -17.78
N THR A 156 5.58 -0.06 -18.88
CA THR A 156 5.82 1.39 -18.84
C THR A 156 4.83 2.13 -17.93
N HIS A 157 3.56 1.76 -17.97
CA HIS A 157 2.54 2.33 -17.07
C HIS A 157 2.67 1.85 -15.63
N MET A 158 3.12 0.61 -15.41
CA MET A 158 3.40 0.07 -14.07
C MET A 158 4.56 0.82 -13.40
N LEU A 159 5.70 0.90 -14.07
CA LEU A 159 6.92 1.55 -13.55
C LEU A 159 6.79 3.08 -13.41
N SER A 160 5.84 3.69 -14.10
CA SER A 160 5.50 5.11 -13.91
C SER A 160 4.47 5.36 -12.81
N GLY A 161 3.96 4.32 -12.14
CA GLY A 161 2.94 4.40 -11.10
C GLY A 161 1.53 4.72 -11.61
N LYS A 162 1.30 4.65 -12.94
CA LYS A 162 0.01 4.99 -13.57
C LYS A 162 -0.95 3.81 -13.62
N ALA A 163 -0.44 2.58 -13.59
CA ALA A 163 -1.24 1.36 -13.59
C ALA A 163 -1.09 0.62 -12.26
N VAL A 164 -1.53 1.25 -11.15
CA VAL A 164 -1.31 0.77 -9.77
C VAL A 164 -1.70 -0.70 -9.60
N ALA A 165 -2.93 -1.09 -9.94
CA ALA A 165 -3.37 -2.47 -9.75
C ALA A 165 -2.50 -3.49 -10.50
N ARG A 166 -2.08 -3.19 -11.73
CA ARG A 166 -1.17 -4.05 -12.50
C ARG A 166 0.23 -4.04 -11.91
N ALA A 167 0.74 -2.88 -11.50
CA ALA A 167 2.05 -2.72 -10.90
C ALA A 167 2.15 -3.53 -9.60
N THR A 168 1.15 -3.41 -8.73
CA THR A 168 1.04 -4.16 -7.48
C THR A 168 1.07 -5.67 -7.74
N ARG A 169 0.25 -6.18 -8.67
CA ARG A 169 0.28 -7.61 -9.06
C ARG A 169 1.64 -8.04 -9.61
N GLY A 170 2.19 -7.30 -10.56
CA GLY A 170 3.46 -7.64 -11.20
C GLY A 170 4.65 -7.60 -10.25
N HIS A 171 4.71 -6.61 -9.35
CA HIS A 171 5.76 -6.53 -8.35
C HIS A 171 5.65 -7.61 -7.27
N MET A 172 4.44 -8.08 -6.97
CA MET A 172 4.19 -9.15 -6.02
C MET A 172 4.22 -10.55 -6.67
N LEU A 173 4.44 -10.62 -7.99
CA LEU A 173 4.38 -11.83 -8.80
C LEU A 173 3.07 -12.62 -8.59
N GLU A 174 1.96 -11.91 -8.39
CA GLU A 174 0.64 -12.54 -8.32
C GLU A 174 0.26 -13.06 -9.71
N LYS A 175 0.02 -14.37 -9.85
CA LYS A 175 -0.67 -14.92 -11.01
C LYS A 175 -2.15 -14.61 -10.88
N SER A 176 -2.72 -13.87 -11.85
CA SER A 176 -4.15 -13.86 -12.09
C SER A 176 -4.47 -15.00 -13.06
N ASP A 177 -5.38 -15.89 -12.69
CA ASP A 177 -6.01 -16.82 -13.64
C ASP A 177 -6.94 -16.07 -14.64
N ASP A 178 -7.14 -14.76 -14.46
CA ASP A 178 -8.01 -13.89 -15.27
C ASP A 178 -7.28 -13.10 -16.38
N ASP A 179 -6.08 -13.52 -16.80
CA ASP A 179 -5.44 -12.95 -18.01
C ASP A 179 -5.86 -13.68 -19.32
N ASP A 180 -6.89 -14.53 -19.26
CA ASP A 180 -7.60 -15.08 -20.42
C ASP A 180 -8.52 -14.02 -21.07
N ASP A 181 -7.92 -13.05 -21.76
CA ASP A 181 -8.52 -12.32 -22.89
C ASP A 181 -7.42 -11.50 -23.62
N ASP A 182 -6.43 -12.20 -24.19
CA ASP A 182 -5.92 -12.02 -25.57
C ASP A 182 -4.66 -12.90 -25.79
N ASP A 183 -4.79 -13.84 -26.74
CA ASP A 183 -3.76 -14.48 -27.56
C ASP A 183 -2.70 -15.43 -26.94
N HIS A 184 -3.02 -16.73 -27.04
CA HIS A 184 -2.25 -17.86 -27.62
C HIS A 184 -0.71 -17.98 -27.46
N ASP A 185 -0.32 -19.20 -27.03
CA ASP A 185 0.92 -19.97 -27.33
C ASP A 185 2.27 -19.35 -26.88
N ASP A 186 3.24 -20.03 -26.26
CA ASP A 186 3.69 -21.42 -26.39
C ASP A 186 4.40 -21.89 -25.10
N HIS A 187 4.40 -23.21 -24.89
CA HIS A 187 5.27 -23.92 -23.95
C HIS A 187 6.74 -23.81 -24.33
N ASP A 188 7.63 -23.65 -23.35
CA ASP A 188 8.97 -24.25 -23.41
C ASP A 188 9.54 -24.49 -22.00
N GLU A 189 9.62 -25.78 -21.63
CA GLU A 189 10.42 -26.26 -20.51
C GLU A 189 11.90 -26.23 -20.93
N ASN A 190 12.71 -25.41 -20.27
CA ASN A 190 14.17 -25.55 -20.34
C ASN A 190 14.74 -25.94 -18.97
N ASP A 191 15.10 -27.22 -18.92
CA ASP A 191 15.88 -27.89 -17.88
C ASP A 191 17.34 -27.41 -17.97
N TYR A 192 17.79 -26.65 -16.96
CA TYR A 192 19.21 -26.30 -16.84
C TYR A 192 19.91 -27.34 -15.97
N ALA A 193 20.71 -28.19 -16.63
CA ALA A 193 21.64 -29.11 -16.01
C ALA A 193 22.62 -28.38 -15.09
N ILE A 194 22.65 -28.77 -13.81
CA ILE A 194 23.60 -28.28 -12.81
C ILE A 194 24.88 -29.12 -12.90
N ASP A 195 25.99 -28.44 -13.18
CA ASP A 195 27.36 -28.96 -13.10
C ASP A 195 27.71 -29.25 -11.62
N ASN A 196 28.05 -30.50 -11.32
CA ASN A 196 28.32 -30.97 -9.96
C ASN A 196 29.82 -30.91 -9.66
N ASN A 197 30.23 -29.92 -8.86
CA ASN A 197 31.47 -29.96 -8.07
C ASN A 197 31.33 -29.05 -6.83
N ASP A 198 30.33 -29.34 -5.99
CA ASP A 198 30.14 -28.64 -4.71
C ASP A 198 30.94 -29.34 -3.59
N ASP A 199 31.62 -28.56 -2.74
CA ASP A 199 32.41 -29.02 -1.59
C ASP A 199 31.49 -29.65 -0.51
N VAL A 200 32.01 -30.54 0.36
CA VAL A 200 31.16 -31.32 1.31
C VAL A 200 30.39 -30.41 2.29
N ASP A 201 30.99 -29.28 2.67
CA ASP A 201 30.36 -28.25 3.52
C ASP A 201 29.29 -27.44 2.76
N GLU A 202 29.42 -27.32 1.44
CA GLU A 202 28.45 -26.62 0.58
C GLU A 202 27.21 -27.46 0.31
N VAL A 203 27.39 -28.78 0.17
CA VAL A 203 26.28 -29.76 0.04
C VAL A 203 25.45 -29.83 1.33
N ALA A 204 26.09 -29.91 2.50
CA ALA A 204 25.37 -29.92 3.79
C ALA A 204 24.60 -28.61 4.03
N ASN A 205 25.16 -27.48 3.62
CA ASN A 205 24.50 -26.17 3.72
C ASN A 205 23.35 -26.01 2.70
N LYS A 206 23.42 -26.68 1.55
CA LYS A 206 22.34 -26.72 0.55
C LYS A 206 21.16 -27.58 1.03
N GLU A 207 21.44 -28.74 1.64
CA GLU A 207 20.41 -29.62 2.18
C GLU A 207 19.68 -28.98 3.37
N ASN A 208 20.41 -28.29 4.26
CA ASN A 208 19.79 -27.57 5.38
C ASN A 208 18.86 -26.45 4.90
N ARG A 209 19.28 -25.67 3.88
CA ARG A 209 18.44 -24.64 3.24
C ARG A 209 17.17 -25.23 2.65
N LYS A 210 17.28 -26.35 1.95
CA LYS A 210 16.16 -27.05 1.35
C LYS A 210 15.17 -27.55 2.41
N GLN A 211 15.67 -28.11 3.51
CA GLN A 211 14.83 -28.58 4.60
C GLN A 211 14.07 -27.43 5.29
N ALA A 212 14.72 -26.30 5.53
CA ALA A 212 14.08 -25.11 6.10
C ALA A 212 12.92 -24.59 5.21
N LEU A 213 13.11 -24.60 3.88
CA LEU A 213 12.06 -24.24 2.92
C LEU A 213 10.89 -25.25 2.92
N ILE A 214 11.17 -26.55 3.01
CA ILE A 214 10.14 -27.58 3.11
C ILE A 214 9.31 -27.38 4.39
N ASN A 215 9.97 -27.21 5.53
CA ASN A 215 9.31 -26.98 6.81
C ASN A 215 8.46 -25.71 6.79
N SER A 216 8.97 -24.64 6.18
CA SER A 216 8.21 -23.38 6.01
C SER A 216 6.99 -23.56 5.12
N THR A 217 7.08 -24.42 4.11
CA THR A 217 5.95 -24.73 3.21
C THR A 217 4.87 -25.52 3.95
N GLU A 218 5.25 -26.51 4.77
CA GLU A 218 4.31 -27.26 5.61
C GLU A 218 3.61 -26.35 6.63
N LEU A 219 4.36 -25.45 7.28
CA LEU A 219 3.81 -24.49 8.21
C LEU A 219 2.81 -23.53 7.53
N TYR A 220 3.15 -23.08 6.33
CA TYR A 220 2.28 -22.24 5.51
C TYR A 220 1.00 -22.96 5.07
N ASP A 221 1.08 -24.25 4.75
CA ASP A 221 -0.11 -25.06 4.43
C ASP A 221 -1.05 -25.17 5.63
N ARG A 222 -0.50 -25.46 6.81
CA ARG A 222 -1.28 -25.54 8.06
C ARG A 222 -1.99 -24.22 8.36
N LEU A 223 -1.36 -23.08 8.09
CA LEU A 223 -2.00 -21.76 8.14
C LEU A 223 -3.17 -21.65 7.16
N LEU A 224 -2.95 -22.00 5.89
CA LEU A 224 -3.99 -21.88 4.85
C LEU A 224 -5.19 -22.81 5.07
N TYR A 225 -4.98 -23.97 5.70
CA TYR A 225 -6.06 -24.88 6.09
C TYR A 225 -6.75 -24.49 7.40
N GLY A 226 -6.34 -23.39 8.04
CA GLY A 226 -6.90 -22.91 9.30
C GLY A 226 -6.52 -23.77 10.51
N GLU A 227 -5.46 -24.58 10.40
CA GLU A 227 -4.95 -25.39 11.52
C GLU A 227 -4.10 -24.57 12.50
N LEU A 228 -3.56 -23.43 12.05
CA LEU A 228 -2.77 -22.50 12.84
C LEU A 228 -3.23 -21.06 12.60
N SER A 229 -3.15 -20.23 13.63
CA SER A 229 -3.33 -18.78 13.51
C SER A 229 -2.08 -18.09 12.95
N VAL A 230 -2.23 -16.84 12.51
CA VAL A 230 -1.09 -16.01 12.07
C VAL A 230 -0.08 -15.85 13.21
N GLU A 231 -0.55 -15.65 14.44
CA GLU A 231 0.30 -15.51 15.63
C GLU A 231 1.10 -16.78 15.89
N GLU A 232 0.46 -17.95 15.86
CA GLU A 232 1.12 -19.24 16.08
C GLU A 232 2.22 -19.50 15.04
N VAL A 233 1.94 -19.21 13.77
CA VAL A 233 2.93 -19.34 12.68
C VAL A 233 4.09 -18.38 12.87
N CYS A 234 3.82 -17.14 13.29
CA CYS A 234 4.88 -16.14 13.46
C CYS A 234 5.78 -16.39 14.67
N GLU A 235 5.28 -17.12 15.67
CA GLU A 235 6.05 -17.55 16.84
C GLU A 235 6.76 -18.90 16.61
N ASP A 236 6.48 -19.60 15.52
CA ASP A 236 7.08 -20.89 15.22
C ASP A 236 8.60 -20.77 14.94
N PRO A 237 9.44 -21.59 15.60
CA PRO A 237 10.89 -21.58 15.41
C PRO A 237 11.34 -21.75 13.96
N ILE A 238 10.58 -22.48 13.13
CA ILE A 238 10.88 -22.71 11.71
C ILE A 238 10.95 -21.39 10.95
N VAL A 239 10.07 -20.44 11.28
CA VAL A 239 10.04 -19.13 10.62
C VAL A 239 11.29 -18.34 10.97
N ALA A 240 11.64 -18.28 12.25
CA ALA A 240 12.83 -17.58 12.71
C ALA A 240 14.12 -18.20 12.13
N GLU A 241 14.19 -19.53 12.05
CA GLU A 241 15.30 -20.26 11.43
C GLU A 241 15.43 -19.92 9.94
N THR A 242 14.33 -20.03 9.20
CA THR A 242 14.31 -19.77 7.75
C THR A 242 14.62 -18.30 7.45
N TYR A 243 14.10 -17.38 8.24
CA TYR A 243 14.40 -15.96 8.14
C TYR A 243 15.89 -15.67 8.45
N THR A 244 16.47 -16.34 9.45
CA THR A 244 17.90 -16.22 9.76
C THR A 244 18.78 -16.72 8.60
N ILE A 245 18.39 -17.84 7.97
CA ILE A 245 19.07 -18.35 6.78
C ILE A 245 18.99 -17.34 5.63
N PHE A 246 17.81 -16.76 5.39
CA PHE A 246 17.60 -15.74 4.38
C PHE A 246 18.46 -14.49 4.64
N GLU A 247 18.48 -13.95 5.86
CA GLU A 247 19.30 -12.78 6.21
C GLU A 247 20.80 -13.04 6.04
N LYS A 248 21.29 -14.24 6.39
CA LYS A 248 22.69 -14.64 6.14
C LYS A 248 23.02 -14.62 4.65
N GLN A 249 22.11 -15.11 3.81
CA GLN A 249 22.29 -15.08 2.36
C GLN A 249 22.29 -13.65 1.82
N MET A 250 21.31 -12.82 2.23
CA MET A 250 21.27 -11.41 1.84
C MET A 250 22.57 -10.69 2.19
N THR A 251 23.07 -10.90 3.41
CA THR A 251 24.34 -10.32 3.88
C THR A 251 25.54 -10.78 3.05
N ALA A 252 25.59 -12.06 2.66
CA ALA A 252 26.65 -12.59 1.81
C ALA A 252 26.70 -11.90 0.43
N PHE A 253 25.55 -11.45 -0.08
CA PHE A 253 25.44 -10.77 -1.37
C PHE A 253 25.64 -9.25 -1.30
N GLU A 254 25.72 -8.63 -0.12
CA GLU A 254 25.82 -7.16 0.01
C GLU A 254 27.07 -6.56 -0.65
N ASN A 255 28.16 -7.34 -0.76
CA ASN A 255 29.39 -6.93 -1.43
C ASN A 255 29.22 -6.79 -2.94
N ASN A 256 28.17 -7.39 -3.53
CA ASN A 256 27.87 -7.26 -4.94
C ASN A 256 26.93 -6.05 -5.17
N ARG A 257 27.36 -5.09 -6.00
CA ARG A 257 26.61 -3.86 -6.27
C ARG A 257 25.23 -4.11 -6.88
N THR A 258 25.11 -5.09 -7.78
CA THR A 258 23.84 -5.46 -8.40
C THR A 258 22.93 -6.11 -7.38
N ALA A 259 23.44 -7.07 -6.60
CA ALA A 259 22.63 -7.72 -5.57
C ALA A 259 22.14 -6.73 -4.51
N ARG A 260 22.97 -5.78 -4.09
CA ARG A 260 22.57 -4.70 -3.16
C ARG A 260 21.40 -3.86 -3.70
N LEU A 261 21.34 -3.62 -5.00
CA LEU A 261 20.23 -2.91 -5.63
C LEU A 261 18.94 -3.75 -5.60
N TRP A 262 19.03 -5.05 -5.91
CA TRP A 262 17.86 -5.95 -5.83
C TRP A 262 17.37 -6.16 -4.39
N ILE A 263 18.28 -6.15 -3.41
CA ILE A 263 17.93 -6.12 -1.99
C ILE A 263 17.17 -4.82 -1.66
N GLN A 264 17.65 -3.68 -2.14
CA GLN A 264 16.94 -2.40 -1.97
C GLN A 264 15.54 -2.43 -2.62
N TYR A 265 15.41 -3.01 -3.81
CA TYR A 265 14.11 -3.25 -4.44
C TYR A 265 13.18 -4.09 -3.56
N SER A 266 13.67 -5.19 -2.99
CA SER A 266 12.90 -6.02 -2.04
C SER A 266 12.42 -5.21 -0.84
N GLN A 267 13.29 -4.38 -0.26
CA GLN A 267 12.93 -3.49 0.86
C GLN A 267 11.85 -2.47 0.47
N MET A 268 11.89 -1.95 -0.76
CA MET A 268 10.81 -1.09 -1.26
C MET A 268 9.50 -1.87 -1.39
N LEU A 269 9.53 -3.10 -1.89
CA LEU A 269 8.32 -3.93 -1.99
C LEU A 269 7.72 -4.26 -0.63
N GLU A 270 8.53 -4.49 0.40
CA GLU A 270 8.07 -4.70 1.77
C GLU A 270 7.33 -3.46 2.30
N ILE A 271 7.84 -2.26 2.03
CA ILE A 271 7.17 -1.00 2.41
C ILE A 271 5.83 -0.86 1.68
N LEU A 272 5.80 -1.18 0.38
CA LEU A 272 4.56 -1.15 -0.41
C LEU A 272 3.52 -2.13 0.13
N ARG A 273 3.91 -3.39 0.40
CA ARG A 273 3.03 -4.40 1.02
C ARG A 273 2.50 -3.93 2.36
N THR A 274 3.38 -3.36 3.19
CA THR A 274 3.01 -2.83 4.51
C THR A 274 1.99 -1.70 4.42
N PHE A 275 2.17 -0.78 3.47
CA PHE A 275 1.23 0.31 3.22
C PHE A 275 -0.13 -0.19 2.74
N ILE A 276 -0.13 -1.12 1.77
CA ILE A 276 -1.37 -1.74 1.29
C ILE A 276 -2.08 -2.47 2.44
N LYS A 277 -1.36 -3.25 3.25
CA LYS A 277 -1.93 -3.89 4.45
C LYS A 277 -2.57 -2.88 5.39
N ALA A 278 -1.90 -1.77 5.65
CA ALA A 278 -2.43 -0.72 6.52
C ALA A 278 -3.78 -0.21 6.02
N GLU A 279 -3.89 0.11 4.73
CA GLU A 279 -5.13 0.60 4.13
C GLU A 279 -6.20 -0.49 4.01
N ARG A 280 -5.84 -1.75 3.71
CA ARG A 280 -6.80 -2.86 3.59
C ARG A 280 -7.39 -3.28 4.94
N THR A 281 -6.59 -3.22 6.01
CA THR A 281 -7.00 -3.59 7.37
C THR A 281 -7.54 -2.40 8.18
N GLY A 282 -7.25 -1.17 7.77
CA GLY A 282 -7.55 0.02 8.56
C GLY A 282 -6.61 0.15 9.77
N ASN A 283 -5.35 -0.26 9.65
CA ASN A 283 -4.36 -0.14 10.72
C ASN A 283 -3.62 1.20 10.63
N TRP A 284 -3.94 2.12 11.54
CA TRP A 284 -3.44 3.48 11.50
C TRP A 284 -1.95 3.62 11.80
N ASP A 285 -1.45 2.86 12.78
CA ASP A 285 -0.02 2.90 13.13
C ASP A 285 0.83 2.35 12.00
N LEU A 286 0.36 1.27 11.35
CA LEU A 286 1.02 0.68 10.18
C LEU A 286 1.02 1.63 8.98
N HIS A 287 -0.05 2.42 8.82
CA HIS A 287 -0.12 3.49 7.82
C HIS A 287 0.97 4.53 8.08
N LEU A 288 1.03 5.11 9.28
CA LEU A 288 2.05 6.13 9.58
C LEU A 288 3.47 5.57 9.48
N GLN A 289 3.71 4.35 9.94
CA GLN A 289 4.99 3.68 9.84
C GLN A 289 5.44 3.46 8.39
N SER A 290 4.53 3.02 7.53
CA SER A 290 4.85 2.81 6.10
C SER A 290 5.10 4.13 5.39
N VAL A 291 4.31 5.18 5.65
CA VAL A 291 4.58 6.53 5.12
C VAL A 291 5.94 7.07 5.56
N TYR A 292 6.32 6.85 6.83
CA TYR A 292 7.65 7.19 7.32
C TYR A 292 8.75 6.43 6.55
N ASN A 293 8.58 5.12 6.37
CA ASN A 293 9.54 4.28 5.64
C ASN A 293 9.65 4.64 4.15
N MET A 294 8.64 5.26 3.54
CA MET A 294 8.68 5.75 2.16
C MET A 294 9.53 7.03 2.00
N LEU A 295 9.71 7.83 3.06
CA LEU A 295 10.39 9.14 2.98
C LEU A 295 11.76 9.11 2.31
N PRO A 296 12.69 8.20 2.66
CA PRO A 296 14.02 8.17 2.06
C PRO A 296 13.96 7.93 0.54
N TYR A 297 13.00 7.12 0.09
CA TYR A 297 12.83 6.79 -1.32
C TYR A 297 12.19 7.93 -2.10
N PHE A 298 11.24 8.67 -1.51
CA PHE A 298 10.73 9.89 -2.13
C PHE A 298 11.84 10.92 -2.35
N ALA A 299 12.73 11.10 -1.37
CA ALA A 299 13.88 12.00 -1.52
C ALA A 299 14.87 11.48 -2.58
N ALA A 300 15.24 10.20 -2.50
CA ALA A 300 16.23 9.58 -3.40
C ALA A 300 15.79 9.58 -4.87
N ALA A 301 14.50 9.37 -5.16
CA ALA A 301 13.95 9.39 -6.51
C ALA A 301 13.62 10.80 -7.05
N GLY A 302 13.95 11.86 -6.31
CA GLY A 302 13.64 13.24 -6.70
C GLY A 302 12.16 13.62 -6.58
N HIS A 303 11.35 12.82 -5.89
CA HIS A 303 9.95 13.09 -5.55
C HIS A 303 9.85 14.06 -4.36
N ASN A 304 10.59 15.17 -4.42
CA ASN A 304 10.78 16.12 -3.32
C ASN A 304 9.46 16.73 -2.79
N LEU A 305 8.48 16.94 -3.67
CA LEU A 305 7.17 17.45 -3.28
C LEU A 305 6.41 16.45 -2.40
N TYR A 306 6.49 15.15 -2.71
CA TYR A 306 5.93 14.09 -1.88
C TYR A 306 6.73 13.90 -0.60
N ALA A 307 8.07 13.91 -0.67
CA ALA A 307 8.92 13.83 0.53
C ALA A 307 8.55 14.94 1.54
N LYS A 308 8.38 16.17 1.05
CA LYS A 308 7.96 17.32 1.85
C LYS A 308 6.54 17.17 2.41
N SER A 309 5.57 16.85 1.57
CA SER A 309 4.17 16.71 2.00
C SER A 309 3.98 15.55 2.98
N ALA A 310 4.62 14.41 2.74
CA ALA A 310 4.59 13.24 3.62
C ALA A 310 5.24 13.54 4.98
N TYR A 311 6.37 14.25 4.99
CA TYR A 311 7.02 14.68 6.24
C TYR A 311 6.10 15.57 7.08
N VAL A 312 5.50 16.60 6.44
CA VAL A 312 4.55 17.49 7.13
C VAL A 312 3.32 16.72 7.60
N TYR A 313 2.78 15.82 6.77
CA TYR A 313 1.68 14.95 7.12
C TYR A 313 1.98 14.12 8.38
N LEU A 314 3.12 13.43 8.44
CA LEU A 314 3.52 12.66 9.62
C LEU A 314 3.65 13.52 10.88
N MET A 315 4.21 14.73 10.75
CA MET A 315 4.31 15.67 11.86
C MET A 315 2.93 16.12 12.35
N THR A 316 1.99 16.42 11.44
CA THR A 316 0.61 16.75 11.81
C THR A 316 -0.09 15.57 12.48
N MET A 317 0.04 14.35 11.92
CA MET A 317 -0.57 13.15 12.49
C MET A 317 0.02 12.76 13.85
N HIS A 318 1.29 13.11 14.13
CA HIS A 318 1.90 12.91 15.44
C HIS A 318 1.27 13.78 16.55
N HIS A 319 0.80 14.99 16.23
CA HIS A 319 0.11 15.87 17.19
C HIS A 319 -1.40 15.57 17.30
N LEU A 320 -1.94 14.74 16.40
CA LEU A 320 -3.36 14.38 16.36
C LEU A 320 -3.93 13.87 17.70
N PRO A 321 -3.24 13.04 18.51
CA PRO A 321 -3.78 12.60 19.80
C PRO A 321 -4.01 13.75 20.79
N ALA A 322 -3.22 14.82 20.70
CA ALA A 322 -3.33 15.99 21.58
C ALA A 322 -4.31 17.03 21.04
N GLU A 323 -4.32 17.24 19.72
CA GLU A 323 -5.14 18.27 19.07
C GLU A 323 -6.57 17.81 18.75
N HIS A 324 -6.74 16.53 18.40
CA HIS A 324 -7.99 15.90 17.97
C HIS A 324 -8.12 14.45 18.49
N PRO A 325 -8.22 14.24 19.81
CA PRO A 325 -8.24 12.90 20.42
C PRO A 325 -9.38 12.02 19.90
N GLU A 326 -10.53 12.61 19.54
CA GLU A 326 -11.67 11.90 18.98
C GLU A 326 -11.40 11.35 17.57
N ILE A 327 -10.68 12.12 16.75
CA ILE A 327 -10.29 11.69 15.40
C ILE A 327 -9.17 10.67 15.50
N PHE A 328 -8.21 10.86 16.41
CA PHE A 328 -7.19 9.86 16.66
C PHE A 328 -7.80 8.51 17.08
N ALA A 329 -8.76 8.51 18.02
CA ALA A 329 -9.47 7.31 18.43
C ALA A 329 -10.25 6.66 17.25
N ALA A 330 -10.90 7.47 16.42
CA ALA A 330 -11.59 6.97 15.23
C ALA A 330 -10.60 6.32 14.23
N PHE A 331 -9.43 6.94 14.01
CA PHE A 331 -8.40 6.41 13.13
C PHE A 331 -7.80 5.11 13.66
N GLN A 332 -7.52 5.04 14.97
CA GLN A 332 -7.09 3.82 15.66
C GLN A 332 -8.13 2.70 15.53
N GLY A 333 -9.42 3.03 15.55
CA GLY A 333 -10.50 2.09 15.25
C GLY A 333 -10.68 1.78 13.75
N GLY A 334 -9.79 2.24 12.86
CA GLY A 334 -9.85 1.94 11.42
C GLY A 334 -10.79 2.80 10.59
N HIS A 335 -11.35 3.89 11.14
CA HIS A 335 -12.28 4.78 10.40
C HIS A 335 -11.58 5.72 9.41
N HIS A 336 -10.26 5.58 9.22
CA HIS A 336 -9.51 6.32 8.21
C HIS A 336 -9.60 5.68 6.82
N VAL A 337 -10.11 4.45 6.72
CA VAL A 337 -10.33 3.77 5.43
C VAL A 337 -11.82 3.60 5.17
N LEU A 338 -12.19 3.52 3.91
CA LEU A 338 -13.57 3.25 3.49
C LEU A 338 -13.76 1.76 3.23
N ARG A 339 -14.95 1.24 3.55
CA ARG A 339 -15.30 -0.17 3.36
C ARG A 339 -16.59 -0.29 2.57
N ARG A 340 -16.58 -1.12 1.52
CA ARG A 340 -17.78 -1.44 0.72
C ARG A 340 -18.37 -2.81 1.04
N SER A 341 -17.58 -3.68 1.66
CA SER A 341 -17.98 -5.01 2.10
C SER A 341 -17.63 -5.22 3.55
N ASP A 342 -18.30 -6.19 4.17
CA ASP A 342 -18.10 -6.60 5.56
C ASP A 342 -16.94 -7.60 5.70
N ARG A 343 -15.83 -7.32 5.03
CA ARG A 343 -14.63 -8.17 5.08
C ARG A 343 -13.51 -7.38 5.74
N TYR A 344 -12.72 -8.03 6.59
CA TYR A 344 -11.61 -7.41 7.29
C TYR A 344 -10.58 -6.79 6.32
N TRP A 345 -10.18 -7.52 5.28
CA TRP A 345 -9.28 -7.07 4.22
C TRP A 345 -9.97 -6.21 3.13
N ALA A 346 -11.03 -5.45 3.43
CA ALA A 346 -11.77 -4.65 2.42
C ALA A 346 -11.62 -3.13 2.53
N GLY A 347 -10.71 -2.64 3.36
CA GLY A 347 -10.40 -1.21 3.43
C GLY A 347 -9.93 -0.67 2.08
N LEU A 348 -10.32 0.56 1.76
CA LEU A 348 -9.92 1.31 0.57
C LEU A 348 -9.61 2.74 0.99
N SER A 349 -8.60 3.33 0.36
CA SER A 349 -8.34 4.74 0.60
C SER A 349 -9.51 5.60 0.10
N THR A 350 -9.67 6.77 0.71
CA THR A 350 -10.75 7.71 0.37
C THR A 350 -10.64 8.22 -1.07
N ASP A 351 -9.42 8.54 -1.52
CA ASP A 351 -9.14 9.04 -2.86
C ASP A 351 -9.30 7.95 -3.96
N LEU A 352 -8.92 6.69 -3.68
CA LEU A 352 -9.21 5.56 -4.57
C LEU A 352 -10.71 5.34 -4.72
N THR A 353 -11.45 5.43 -3.61
CA THR A 353 -12.91 5.26 -3.63
C THR A 353 -13.58 6.35 -4.47
N ILE A 354 -13.14 7.61 -4.33
CA ILE A 354 -13.63 8.70 -5.18
C ILE A 354 -13.35 8.37 -6.65
N GLU A 355 -12.14 7.95 -7.01
CA GLU A 355 -11.81 7.60 -8.39
C GLU A 355 -12.69 6.47 -8.92
N GLN A 356 -12.86 5.38 -8.16
CA GLN A 356 -13.67 4.24 -8.59
C GLN A 356 -15.16 4.57 -8.68
N VAL A 357 -15.73 5.23 -7.68
CA VAL A 357 -17.16 5.50 -7.59
C VAL A 357 -17.56 6.62 -8.55
N LEU A 358 -16.75 7.69 -8.64
CA LEU A 358 -16.98 8.76 -9.61
C LEU A 358 -16.87 8.21 -11.03
N MET A 359 -15.80 7.46 -11.37
CA MET A 359 -15.67 6.88 -12.71
C MET A 359 -16.79 5.91 -13.05
N ARG A 360 -17.25 5.09 -12.09
CA ARG A 360 -18.40 4.19 -12.30
C ARG A 360 -19.66 4.98 -12.59
N SER A 361 -19.96 6.02 -11.80
CA SER A 361 -21.14 6.86 -11.99
C SER A 361 -21.13 7.64 -13.32
N ILE A 362 -19.96 8.10 -13.77
CA ILE A 362 -19.79 8.79 -15.07
C ILE A 362 -20.00 7.81 -16.23
N LYS A 363 -19.48 6.58 -16.11
CA LYS A 363 -19.61 5.54 -17.14
C LYS A 363 -21.05 5.04 -17.28
N THR A 364 -21.79 4.91 -16.18
CA THR A 364 -23.19 4.47 -16.21
C THR A 364 -24.17 5.57 -16.63
N SER A 365 -23.84 6.84 -16.45
CA SER A 365 -24.70 7.99 -16.79
C SER A 365 -24.46 8.59 -18.19
N GLY A 366 -23.73 7.90 -19.06
CA GLY A 366 -23.59 8.30 -20.47
C GLY A 366 -22.57 9.41 -20.72
N GLY A 367 -21.52 9.50 -19.88
CA GLY A 367 -20.42 10.44 -20.06
C GLY A 367 -20.81 11.88 -19.76
N MET A 368 -20.07 12.54 -18.86
CA MET A 368 -20.22 13.98 -18.64
C MET A 368 -19.68 14.76 -19.85
N THR A 369 -20.38 14.72 -20.99
CA THR A 369 -20.22 15.69 -22.05
C THR A 369 -21.16 16.86 -21.78
N ARG A 370 -20.59 17.91 -21.17
CA ARG A 370 -21.17 19.26 -20.99
C ARG A 370 -22.41 19.39 -20.09
N GLY A 371 -22.21 19.97 -18.91
CA GLY A 371 -23.09 21.01 -18.38
C GLY A 371 -24.36 20.61 -17.63
N ARG A 372 -24.54 19.36 -17.21
CA ARG A 372 -25.61 18.99 -16.26
C ARG A 372 -25.01 18.30 -15.04
N GLY A 373 -25.14 18.94 -13.89
CA GLY A 373 -24.68 18.41 -12.61
C GLY A 373 -25.38 17.10 -12.24
N MET A 374 -24.71 16.28 -11.44
CA MET A 374 -25.33 15.13 -10.77
C MET A 374 -26.46 15.64 -9.87
N GLY A 375 -27.69 15.19 -10.11
CA GLY A 375 -28.81 15.42 -9.20
C GLY A 375 -28.63 14.64 -7.90
N GLU A 376 -29.28 15.11 -6.83
CA GLU A 376 -29.17 14.68 -5.43
C GLU A 376 -29.59 13.21 -5.13
N THR A 377 -29.76 12.35 -6.12
CA THR A 377 -30.24 10.98 -5.94
C THR A 377 -29.31 9.98 -6.59
N ASN A 378 -28.11 9.80 -6.03
CA ASN A 378 -27.26 8.66 -6.34
C ASN A 378 -26.70 8.07 -5.04
N GLU A 379 -27.61 7.56 -4.19
CA GLU A 379 -27.24 6.52 -3.22
C GLU A 379 -26.91 5.26 -4.02
N LEU A 380 -25.63 4.93 -4.13
CA LEU A 380 -25.20 3.66 -4.72
C LEU A 380 -25.37 2.56 -3.67
N ASN A 381 -26.58 2.00 -3.58
CA ASN A 381 -26.80 0.71 -2.94
C ASN A 381 -26.19 -0.39 -3.83
N GLY A 382 -25.13 -1.06 -3.35
CA GLY A 382 -24.47 -2.18 -4.02
C GLY A 382 -23.17 -2.62 -3.37
#